data_AF-A0A544VQA6-F1
#
_entry.id   AF-A0A544VQA6-F1
#
_cell.length_a   1.000
_cell.length_b   1.000
_cell.length_c   1.000
_cell.angle_alpha   90.00
_cell.angle_beta   90.00
_cell.angle_gamma   90.00
#
_symmetry.space_group_name_H-M   'P 1'
#
loop_
_entity.id
_entity.type
_entity.pdbx_description
1 polymer ?
#
loop_
_entity_poly.entity_id
_entity_poly.type
_entity_poly.pdbx_seq_one_letter_code
_entity_poly.pdbx_strand_id
1 'polypeptide(L)'
;SNFDVVESALAQGITAVCGQAGITTADIDAAFFGLPGYGEASGDVDKLDAVPAGVLGHDRYSCDNDMVCGWAGSLAGEDGINVISGTGSMTYGERQGTGHRVGGWGELFGDEGSAYWIATQGLNAFSRMSDGRLARGPLYALLKERLEL
;
A
#
# COMPACT_ATOMS: atom_id res chain seq x y z
N SER A 1 -15.87 11.41 11.18
CA SER A 1 -14.53 11.09 11.71
C SER A 1 -13.76 10.31 10.64
N ASN A 2 -12.46 10.03 10.79
CA ASN A 2 -11.73 9.17 9.82
C ASN A 2 -12.33 7.74 9.78
N PHE A 3 -12.93 7.29 10.89
CA PHE A 3 -13.58 5.99 11.01
C PHE A 3 -14.86 5.86 10.18
N ASP A 4 -15.67 6.92 10.10
CA ASP A 4 -16.91 6.90 9.30
C ASP A 4 -16.61 6.68 7.80
N VAL A 5 -15.44 7.15 7.34
CA VAL A 5 -14.96 6.94 5.97
C VAL A 5 -14.59 5.48 5.75
N VAL A 6 -13.85 4.87 6.71
CA VAL A 6 -13.49 3.45 6.67
C VAL A 6 -14.74 2.57 6.71
N GLU A 7 -15.67 2.84 7.61
CA GLU A 7 -16.93 2.11 7.75
C GLU A 7 -17.75 2.16 6.46
N SER A 8 -17.90 3.35 5.87
CA SER A 8 -18.61 3.52 4.60
C SER A 8 -17.92 2.77 3.45
N ALA A 9 -16.59 2.80 3.38
CA ALA A 9 -15.83 2.07 2.37
C ALA A 9 -15.99 0.54 2.52
N LEU A 10 -15.90 0.03 3.75
CA LEU A 10 -16.10 -1.39 4.04
C LEU A 10 -17.54 -1.82 3.71
N ALA A 11 -18.54 -1.04 4.13
CA ALA A 11 -19.94 -1.32 3.84
C ALA A 11 -20.24 -1.39 2.34
N GLN A 12 -19.70 -0.44 1.57
CA GLN A 12 -19.83 -0.44 0.10
C GLN A 12 -19.15 -1.66 -0.52
N GLY A 13 -17.91 -1.96 -0.11
CA GLY A 13 -17.14 -3.10 -0.62
C GLY A 13 -17.79 -4.44 -0.33
N ILE A 14 -18.18 -4.68 0.93
CA ILE A 14 -18.85 -5.91 1.37
C ILE A 14 -20.19 -6.08 0.65
N THR A 15 -21.00 -5.01 0.57
CA THR A 15 -22.29 -5.06 -0.15
C THR A 15 -22.09 -5.42 -1.62
N ALA A 16 -21.09 -4.84 -2.29
CA ALA A 16 -20.80 -5.13 -3.68
C ALA A 16 -20.35 -6.59 -3.88
N VAL A 17 -19.44 -7.10 -3.04
CA VAL A 17 -18.95 -8.48 -3.13
C VAL A 17 -20.07 -9.48 -2.85
N CYS A 18 -20.85 -9.28 -1.78
CA CYS A 18 -22.00 -10.12 -1.46
C CYS A 18 -23.04 -10.12 -2.59
N GLY A 19 -23.33 -8.94 -3.17
CA GLY A 19 -24.23 -8.81 -4.31
C GLY A 19 -23.76 -9.55 -5.56
N GLN A 20 -22.45 -9.53 -5.86
CA GLN A 20 -21.86 -10.27 -6.97
C GLN A 20 -21.86 -11.78 -6.75
N ALA A 21 -21.64 -12.22 -5.51
CA ALA A 21 -21.60 -13.63 -5.13
C ALA A 21 -23.00 -14.23 -4.87
N GLY A 22 -24.04 -13.40 -4.73
CA GLY A 22 -25.38 -13.86 -4.38
C GLY A 22 -25.51 -14.40 -2.96
N ILE A 23 -24.67 -13.91 -2.04
CA ILE A 23 -24.63 -14.32 -0.63
C ILE A 23 -24.98 -13.14 0.29
N THR A 24 -25.17 -13.41 1.57
CA THR A 24 -25.29 -12.41 2.64
C THR A 24 -24.02 -12.37 3.48
N THR A 25 -23.86 -11.35 4.32
CA THR A 25 -22.72 -11.29 5.26
C THR A 25 -22.73 -12.46 6.25
N ALA A 26 -23.89 -13.03 6.57
CA ALA A 26 -23.99 -14.19 7.45
C ALA A 26 -23.34 -15.45 6.87
N ASP A 27 -23.27 -15.54 5.53
CA ASP A 27 -22.67 -16.66 4.79
C ASP A 27 -21.13 -16.57 4.70
N ILE A 28 -20.52 -15.49 5.19
CA ILE A 28 -19.06 -15.32 5.20
C ILE A 28 -18.48 -16.10 6.38
N ASP A 29 -17.74 -17.17 6.09
CA ASP A 29 -17.08 -17.99 7.13
C ASP A 29 -15.93 -17.23 7.81
N ALA A 30 -15.16 -16.47 7.04
CA ALA A 30 -14.09 -15.61 7.53
C ALA A 30 -13.82 -14.44 6.57
N ALA A 31 -13.38 -13.30 7.12
CA ALA A 31 -12.91 -12.16 6.35
C ALA A 31 -11.56 -11.64 6.87
N PHE A 32 -10.77 -11.07 5.97
CA PHE A 32 -9.54 -10.36 6.32
C PHE A 32 -9.59 -8.96 5.71
N PHE A 33 -9.32 -7.94 6.53
CA PHE A 33 -9.31 -6.55 6.09
C PHE A 33 -7.89 -5.98 6.16
N GLY A 34 -7.29 -5.76 4.99
CA GLY A 34 -6.07 -4.99 4.86
C GLY A 34 -6.36 -3.50 4.93
N LEU A 35 -5.99 -2.86 6.04
CA LEU A 35 -6.25 -1.45 6.30
C LEU A 35 -4.96 -0.63 6.11
N PRO A 36 -4.93 0.36 5.21
CA PRO A 36 -3.76 1.23 5.06
C PRO A 36 -3.42 1.94 6.36
N GLY A 37 -2.13 1.91 6.74
CA GLY A 37 -1.65 2.55 7.97
C GLY A 37 -2.05 1.84 9.28
N TYR A 38 -2.61 0.64 9.20
CA TYR A 38 -2.88 -0.16 10.40
C TYR A 38 -1.62 -0.39 11.22
N GLY A 39 -1.73 -0.22 12.55
CA GLY A 39 -0.62 -0.34 13.50
C GLY A 39 0.32 0.88 13.59
N GLU A 40 0.14 1.92 12.76
CA GLU A 40 1.02 3.11 12.76
C GLU A 40 0.65 4.13 13.84
N ALA A 41 -0.63 4.17 14.24
CA ALA A 41 -1.13 4.96 15.36
C ALA A 41 -1.83 4.04 16.37
N SER A 42 -1.15 3.71 17.46
CA SER A 42 -1.61 2.73 18.45
C SER A 42 -2.95 3.07 19.12
N GLY A 43 -3.36 4.35 19.11
CA GLY A 43 -4.62 4.79 19.71
C GLY A 43 -5.88 4.51 18.89
N ASP A 44 -5.71 4.14 17.61
CA ASP A 44 -6.83 3.96 16.67
C ASP A 44 -7.07 2.49 16.30
N VAL A 45 -6.16 1.57 16.66
CA VAL A 45 -6.22 0.14 16.30
C VAL A 45 -7.50 -0.52 16.80
N ASP A 46 -7.79 -0.43 18.10
CA ASP A 46 -9.01 -1.05 18.67
C ASP A 46 -10.30 -0.55 18.00
N LYS A 47 -10.32 0.72 17.60
CA LYS A 47 -11.47 1.31 16.92
C LYS A 47 -11.59 0.85 15.48
N LEU A 48 -10.47 0.76 14.76
CA LEU A 48 -10.42 0.20 13.40
C LEU A 48 -10.81 -1.28 13.39
N ASP A 49 -10.33 -2.04 14.37
CA ASP A 49 -10.67 -3.45 14.55
C ASP A 49 -12.15 -3.67 14.82
N ALA A 50 -12.84 -2.72 15.43
CA ALA A 50 -14.28 -2.84 15.70
C ALA A 50 -15.16 -2.53 14.47
N VAL A 51 -14.65 -1.81 13.46
CA VAL A 51 -15.47 -1.36 12.32
C VAL A 51 -16.08 -2.52 11.53
N PRO A 52 -15.33 -3.59 11.18
CA PRO A 52 -15.90 -4.66 10.37
C PRO A 52 -17.04 -5.42 11.07
N ALA A 53 -17.03 -5.54 12.40
CA ALA A 53 -18.12 -6.18 13.15
C ALA A 53 -19.46 -5.49 12.89
N GLY A 54 -19.48 -4.15 12.87
CA GLY A 54 -20.68 -3.37 12.60
C GLY A 54 -21.25 -3.58 11.20
N VAL A 55 -20.37 -3.85 10.22
CA VAL A 55 -20.74 -4.04 8.82
C VAL A 55 -21.09 -5.51 8.51
N LEU A 56 -20.35 -6.46 9.05
CA LEU A 56 -20.55 -7.90 8.83
C LEU A 56 -21.69 -8.47 9.70
N GLY A 57 -21.85 -7.95 10.91
CA GLY A 57 -22.75 -8.49 11.93
C GLY A 57 -22.18 -9.69 12.70
N HIS A 58 -20.87 -9.94 12.61
CA HIS A 58 -20.18 -11.02 13.31
C HIS A 58 -18.69 -10.73 13.50
N ASP A 59 -18.03 -11.49 14.38
CA ASP A 59 -16.60 -11.30 14.74
C ASP A 59 -15.64 -12.26 14.03
N ARG A 60 -16.11 -13.01 13.02
CA ARG A 60 -15.28 -13.93 12.21
C ARG A 60 -14.41 -13.18 11.20
N TYR A 61 -13.58 -12.25 11.67
CA TYR A 61 -12.66 -11.51 10.82
C TYR A 61 -11.37 -11.17 11.56
N SER A 62 -10.38 -10.72 10.79
CA SER A 62 -9.17 -10.10 11.31
C SER A 62 -8.79 -8.90 10.46
N CYS A 63 -8.06 -7.98 11.06
CA CYS A 63 -7.53 -6.80 10.39
C CYS A 63 -6.02 -6.79 10.54
N ASP A 64 -5.33 -6.32 9.51
CA ASP A 64 -3.92 -5.97 9.60
C ASP A 64 -3.61 -4.90 8.54
N ASN A 65 -2.34 -4.54 8.43
CA ASN A 65 -1.84 -3.66 7.40
C ASN A 65 -2.06 -4.26 6.01
N ASP A 66 -2.44 -3.44 5.05
CA ASP A 66 -2.74 -3.83 3.67
C ASP A 66 -1.56 -4.53 2.96
N MET A 67 -0.34 -4.30 3.43
CA MET A 67 0.85 -5.04 2.99
C MET A 67 0.74 -6.56 3.17
N VAL A 68 0.01 -7.04 4.19
CA VAL A 68 -0.21 -8.48 4.43
C VAL A 68 -1.08 -9.07 3.31
N CYS A 69 -2.14 -8.35 2.89
CA CYS A 69 -2.93 -8.72 1.72
C CYS A 69 -2.06 -8.80 0.46
N GLY A 70 -1.17 -7.82 0.26
CA GLY A 70 -0.25 -7.80 -0.87
C GLY A 70 0.64 -9.05 -0.90
N TRP A 71 1.23 -9.39 0.24
CA TRP A 71 2.05 -10.60 0.37
C TRP A 71 1.25 -11.87 0.14
N ALA A 72 0.15 -12.06 0.86
CA ALA A 72 -0.71 -13.23 0.75
C ALA A 72 -1.24 -13.41 -0.68
N GLY A 73 -1.62 -12.32 -1.35
CA GLY A 73 -2.05 -12.35 -2.75
C GLY A 73 -0.93 -12.70 -3.74
N SER A 74 0.32 -12.27 -3.48
CA SER A 74 1.47 -12.55 -4.35
C SER A 74 2.06 -13.94 -4.17
N LEU A 75 1.98 -14.50 -2.95
CA LEU A 75 2.64 -15.73 -2.56
C LEU A 75 1.68 -16.82 -2.09
N ALA A 76 0.37 -16.62 -2.25
CA ALA A 76 -0.69 -17.54 -1.78
C ALA A 76 -0.60 -17.87 -0.28
N GLY A 77 -0.06 -16.95 0.52
CA GLY A 77 0.15 -17.12 1.97
C GLY A 77 1.36 -17.98 2.35
N GLU A 78 2.22 -18.34 1.39
CA GLU A 78 3.45 -19.09 1.66
C GLU A 78 4.60 -18.16 2.07
N ASP A 79 5.53 -18.72 2.86
CA ASP A 79 6.76 -18.05 3.28
C ASP A 79 7.48 -17.38 2.08
N GLY A 80 7.85 -16.11 2.23
CA GLY A 80 8.55 -15.37 1.18
C GLY A 80 8.49 -13.86 1.36
N ILE A 81 8.97 -13.15 0.33
CA ILE A 81 9.12 -11.69 0.35
C ILE A 81 8.31 -11.10 -0.81
N ASN A 82 7.48 -10.11 -0.48
CA ASN A 82 6.76 -9.28 -1.43
C ASN A 82 7.37 -7.87 -1.44
N VAL A 83 7.74 -7.40 -2.64
CA VAL A 83 8.29 -6.05 -2.87
C VAL A 83 7.32 -5.27 -3.74
N ILE A 84 6.81 -4.17 -3.20
CA ILE A 84 5.91 -3.25 -3.88
C ILE A 84 6.74 -2.05 -4.35
N SER A 85 6.66 -1.74 -5.65
CA SER A 85 7.34 -0.61 -6.27
C SER A 85 6.41 0.09 -7.26
N GLY A 86 5.54 0.96 -6.74
CA GLY A 86 4.58 1.75 -7.49
C GLY A 86 4.87 3.25 -7.34
N THR A 87 3.86 4.04 -7.00
CA THR A 87 4.04 5.47 -6.67
C THR A 87 5.00 5.66 -5.49
N GLY A 88 4.81 4.87 -4.42
CA GLY A 88 5.77 4.65 -3.34
C GLY A 88 6.32 3.22 -3.37
N SER A 89 7.08 2.81 -2.36
CA SER A 89 7.62 1.44 -2.28
C SER A 89 7.78 0.92 -0.86
N MET A 90 7.52 -0.38 -0.70
CA MET A 90 7.57 -1.08 0.57
C MET A 90 7.92 -2.54 0.35
N THR A 91 8.55 -3.17 1.34
CA THR A 91 8.78 -4.61 1.37
C THR A 91 8.17 -5.24 2.61
N TYR A 92 7.46 -6.36 2.41
CA TYR A 92 7.06 -7.27 3.48
C TYR A 92 7.70 -8.63 3.24
N GLY A 93 8.11 -9.30 4.30
CA GLY A 93 8.46 -10.71 4.24
C GLY A 93 7.91 -11.46 5.43
N GLU A 94 7.48 -12.70 5.18
CA GLU A 94 7.03 -13.60 6.23
C GLU A 94 7.80 -14.91 6.16
N ARG A 95 8.18 -15.42 7.32
CA ARG A 95 8.78 -16.75 7.46
C ARG A 95 8.33 -17.41 8.74
N GLN A 96 7.73 -18.59 8.64
CA GLN A 96 7.26 -19.38 9.79
C GLN A 96 6.35 -18.57 10.71
N GLY A 97 5.44 -17.79 10.13
CA GLY A 97 4.50 -16.91 10.85
C GLY A 97 5.13 -15.67 11.50
N THR A 98 6.40 -15.37 11.18
CA THR A 98 7.06 -14.14 11.63
C THR A 98 7.19 -13.16 10.47
N GLY A 99 6.45 -12.05 10.54
CA GLY A 99 6.44 -10.98 9.55
C GLY A 99 7.46 -9.87 9.84
N HIS A 100 8.03 -9.29 8.78
CA HIS A 100 8.92 -8.15 8.83
C HIS A 100 8.61 -7.14 7.74
N ARG A 101 8.64 -5.85 8.11
CA ARG A 101 8.42 -4.71 7.23
C ARG A 101 9.71 -3.91 7.03
N VAL A 102 10.01 -3.51 5.79
CA VAL A 102 11.13 -2.63 5.47
C VAL A 102 10.70 -1.59 4.44
N GLY A 103 10.96 -0.31 4.72
CA GLY A 103 10.64 0.81 3.82
C GLY A 103 9.33 1.52 4.16
N GLY A 104 8.76 2.19 3.15
CA GLY A 104 7.52 2.97 3.21
C GLY A 104 7.46 4.01 4.32
N TRP A 105 8.56 4.74 4.50
CA TRP A 105 8.63 5.96 5.31
C TRP A 105 8.05 7.19 4.60
N GLY A 106 7.47 6.99 3.41
CA GLY A 106 6.98 8.05 2.52
C GLY A 106 8.07 8.63 1.64
N GLU A 107 7.65 9.52 0.74
CA GLU A 107 8.47 9.95 -0.39
C GLU A 107 9.63 10.89 -0.02
N LEU A 108 9.59 11.51 1.16
CA LEU A 108 10.57 12.53 1.57
C LEU A 108 11.93 11.94 1.94
N PHE A 109 11.96 10.78 2.58
CA PHE A 109 13.18 10.12 3.07
C PHE A 109 13.09 8.59 3.01
N GLY A 110 12.29 8.07 2.09
CA GLY A 110 12.18 6.65 1.80
C GLY A 110 11.73 6.42 0.36
N ASP A 111 10.88 5.40 0.18
CA ASP A 111 10.33 4.99 -1.11
C ASP A 111 11.40 4.72 -2.20
N GLU A 112 12.57 4.21 -1.83
CA GLU A 112 13.62 3.86 -2.78
C GLU A 112 13.15 2.83 -3.81
N GLY A 113 13.37 3.13 -5.09
CA GLY A 113 12.93 2.29 -6.21
C GLY A 113 11.52 2.61 -6.71
N SER A 114 10.73 3.37 -5.94
CA SER A 114 9.42 3.86 -6.40
C SER A 114 9.52 4.80 -7.61
N ALA A 115 8.38 5.01 -8.28
CA ALA A 115 8.26 5.98 -9.35
C ALA A 115 8.58 7.41 -8.87
N TYR A 116 8.17 7.78 -7.65
CA TYR A 116 8.50 9.10 -7.08
C TYR A 116 9.99 9.27 -6.90
N TRP A 117 10.65 8.26 -6.31
CA TRP A 117 12.09 8.30 -6.06
C TRP A 117 12.85 8.39 -7.38
N ILE A 118 12.50 7.55 -8.37
CA ILE A 118 13.11 7.57 -9.71
C ILE A 118 12.95 8.94 -10.37
N ALA A 119 11.74 9.52 -10.32
CA ALA A 119 11.48 10.84 -10.89
C ALA A 119 12.32 11.93 -10.21
N THR A 120 12.40 11.91 -8.88
CA THR A 120 13.19 12.86 -8.09
C THR A 120 14.68 12.75 -8.40
N GLN A 121 15.22 11.53 -8.45
CA GLN A 121 16.61 11.31 -8.85
C GLN A 121 16.88 11.78 -10.29
N GLY A 122 15.95 11.52 -11.21
CA GLY A 122 16.02 11.96 -12.60
C GLY A 122 16.05 13.48 -12.74
N LEU A 123 15.14 14.19 -12.05
CA LEU A 123 15.09 15.65 -12.04
C LEU A 123 16.32 16.26 -11.36
N ASN A 124 16.81 15.66 -10.27
CA ASN A 124 18.05 16.09 -9.62
C ASN A 124 19.25 15.99 -10.58
N ALA A 125 19.40 14.85 -11.25
CA ALA A 125 20.44 14.64 -12.25
C ALA A 125 20.33 15.64 -13.41
N PHE A 126 19.12 15.84 -13.94
CA PHE A 126 18.85 16.81 -15.00
C PHE A 126 19.24 18.25 -14.62
N SER A 127 18.85 18.69 -13.42
CA SER A 127 19.20 20.05 -12.94
C SER A 127 20.70 20.25 -12.83
N ARG A 128 21.44 19.25 -12.31
CA ARG A 128 22.91 19.26 -12.24
C ARG A 128 23.56 19.24 -13.63
N MET A 129 22.99 18.54 -14.61
CA MET A 129 23.47 18.58 -15.99
C MET A 129 23.21 19.93 -16.67
N SER A 130 22.16 20.63 -16.24
CA SER A 130 21.75 21.92 -16.80
C SER A 130 22.68 23.05 -16.36
N ASP A 131 23.14 23.03 -15.10
CA ASP A 131 24.04 24.04 -14.53
C ASP A 131 25.52 23.64 -14.46
N GLY A 132 25.86 22.46 -15.01
CA GLY A 132 27.25 22.00 -15.15
C GLY A 132 27.84 21.29 -13.92
N ARG A 133 27.05 21.05 -12.87
CA ARG A 133 27.46 20.20 -11.73
C ARG A 133 27.56 18.71 -12.06
N LEU A 134 27.03 18.28 -13.22
CA LEU A 134 27.15 16.93 -13.76
C LEU A 134 27.36 16.99 -15.27
N ALA A 135 28.15 16.06 -15.83
CA ALA A 135 28.32 15.97 -17.28
C ALA A 135 27.01 15.60 -17.96
N ARG A 136 26.67 16.28 -19.07
CA ARG A 136 25.45 16.00 -19.84
C ARG A 136 25.52 14.60 -20.45
N GLY A 137 24.42 13.86 -20.33
CA GLY A 137 24.26 12.52 -20.89
C GLY A 137 22.90 12.29 -21.54
N PRO A 138 22.55 11.04 -21.90
CA PRO A 138 21.31 10.72 -22.62
C PRO A 138 20.03 11.22 -21.92
N LEU A 139 19.98 11.16 -20.59
CA LEU A 139 18.85 11.67 -19.80
C LEU A 139 18.59 13.16 -20.03
N TYR A 140 19.66 13.97 -20.17
CA TYR A 140 19.54 15.40 -20.44
C TYR A 140 18.89 15.67 -21.80
N ALA A 141 19.36 14.97 -22.84
CA ALA A 141 18.81 15.11 -24.19
C ALA A 141 17.32 14.70 -24.22
N LEU A 142 17.00 13.55 -23.61
CA LEU A 142 15.62 13.04 -23.54
C LEU A 142 14.67 14.02 -22.84
N LEU A 143 15.07 14.59 -21.70
CA LEU A 143 14.22 15.54 -20.98
C LEU A 143 14.11 16.89 -21.69
N LYS A 144 15.17 17.38 -22.33
CA LYS A 144 15.10 18.58 -23.17
C LYS A 144 14.08 18.43 -24.30
N GLU A 145 14.13 17.31 -25.01
CA GLU A 145 13.18 16.99 -26.08
C GLU A 145 11.76 16.84 -25.53
N ARG A 146 11.58 16.02 -24.49
CA ARG A 146 10.24 15.68 -23.96
C ARG A 146 9.51 16.86 -23.33
N LEU A 147 10.26 17.81 -22.77
CA LEU A 147 9.75 19.00 -22.09
C LEU A 147 9.81 20.26 -22.98
N GLU A 148 10.22 20.13 -24.24
CA GLU A 148 10.34 21.24 -25.21
C GLU A 148 11.20 22.41 -24.70
N LEU A 149 12.28 22.09 -23.98
CA LEU A 149 13.18 23.06 -23.36
C LEU A 149 14.30 23.50 -24.29
#